data_AF-A0A6L8V4Y0-F1
#
_entry.id   AF-A0A6L8V4Y0-F1
#
_cell.length_a   1.000
_cell.length_b   1.000
_cell.length_c   1.000
_cell.angle_alpha   90.00
_cell.angle_beta   90.00
_cell.angle_gamma   90.00
#
_symmetry.space_group_name_H-M   'P 1'
#
loop_
_entity.id
_entity.type
_entity.pdbx_description
1 polymer ?
#
loop_
_entity_poly.entity_id
_entity_poly.type
_entity_poly.pdbx_seq_one_letter_code
_entity_poly.pdbx_strand_id
1 'polypeptide(L)'
;MSANEEVVCPWCQTEIVWDPEIGPEDECPHCFNELNDYRSIDLKVKLTGQPLRFQEQEFPDADEDLSLAWDDSDEPLDKYGEKVQHITDEQEEAPECSNCHELLLLAGNEIVNETSFTPTIPKTLGSAFLTAPFTMNVYVCPSCFKVEKVLSDTDRLLMVERIKSE
;
A
#
# COMPACT_ATOMS: atom_id res chain seq x y z
N MET A 1 6.03 44.81 8.50
CA MET A 1 4.75 44.56 7.82
C MET A 1 4.63 43.06 7.68
N SER A 2 3.59 42.49 8.29
CA SER A 2 3.32 41.06 8.39
C SER A 2 2.98 40.44 7.05
N ALA A 3 3.57 39.27 6.78
CA ALA A 3 2.98 38.18 6.01
C ALA A 3 3.78 36.91 6.35
N ASN A 4 3.29 36.12 7.31
CA ASN A 4 3.57 34.68 7.29
C ASN A 4 2.77 34.18 6.09
N GLU A 5 3.37 34.13 4.92
CA GLU A 5 2.78 33.42 3.79
C GLU A 5 2.73 31.95 4.19
N GLU A 6 1.52 31.40 4.29
CA GLU A 6 1.29 29.98 4.55
C GLU A 6 1.83 29.20 3.34
N VAL A 7 3.10 28.80 3.40
CA VAL A 7 3.76 28.03 2.33
C VAL A 7 3.47 26.56 2.55
N VAL A 8 2.74 25.93 1.64
CA VAL A 8 2.49 24.48 1.69
C VAL A 8 3.50 23.76 0.80
N CYS A 9 4.14 22.72 1.34
CA CYS A 9 5.09 21.91 0.59
C CYS A 9 4.37 21.19 -0.58
N PRO A 10 4.84 21.32 -1.84
CA PRO A 10 4.22 20.65 -2.99
C PRO A 10 4.43 19.12 -2.99
N TRP A 11 5.35 18.61 -2.18
CA TRP A 11 5.69 17.19 -2.11
C TRP A 11 4.90 16.43 -1.04
N CYS A 12 4.95 16.91 0.21
CA CYS A 12 4.30 16.26 1.35
C CYS A 12 2.99 16.93 1.78
N GLN A 13 2.59 18.03 1.12
CA GLN A 13 1.34 18.77 1.38
C GLN A 13 1.22 19.28 2.84
N THR A 14 2.35 19.37 3.55
CA THR A 14 2.42 19.89 4.91
C THR A 14 2.68 21.40 4.87
N GLU A 15 1.96 22.14 5.71
CA GLU A 15 2.19 23.57 5.93
C GLU A 15 3.57 23.79 6.55
N ILE A 16 4.38 24.63 5.91
CA ILE A 16 5.74 24.94 6.35
C ILE A 16 5.68 26.19 7.23
N VAL A 17 6.10 26.03 8.48
CA VAL A 17 6.28 27.13 9.42
C VAL A 17 7.77 27.45 9.50
N TRP A 18 8.16 28.62 8.98
CA TRP A 18 9.56 29.06 8.96
C TRP A 18 10.01 29.60 10.32
N ASP A 19 11.28 29.37 10.66
CA ASP A 19 11.90 29.96 11.84
C ASP A 19 12.12 31.47 11.62
N PRO A 20 11.68 32.34 12.54
CA PRO A 20 11.82 33.79 12.40
C PRO A 20 13.28 34.30 12.42
N GLU A 21 14.25 33.53 12.92
CA GLU A 21 15.67 33.91 12.93
C GLU A 21 16.43 33.47 11.67
N ILE A 22 16.00 32.38 11.03
CA ILE A 22 16.69 31.78 9.88
C ILE A 22 16.00 32.16 8.55
N GLY A 23 14.66 32.24 8.54
CA GLY A 23 13.87 32.55 7.35
C GLY A 23 13.56 31.32 6.48
N PRO A 24 13.06 31.52 5.25
CA PRO A 24 12.74 30.43 4.33
C PRO A 24 14.00 29.75 3.79
N GLU A 25 13.99 28.42 3.78
CA GLU A 25 15.08 27.57 3.28
C GLU A 25 14.71 26.88 1.95
N ASP A 26 15.71 26.39 1.22
CA ASP A 26 15.53 25.75 -0.09
C ASP A 26 14.99 24.31 -0.01
N GLU A 27 14.97 23.71 1.18
CA GLU A 27 14.50 22.35 1.44
C GLU A 27 13.34 22.33 2.45
N CYS A 28 12.42 21.38 2.27
CA CYS A 28 11.31 21.20 3.20
C CYS A 28 11.80 20.57 4.53
N PRO A 29 11.51 21.15 5.70
CA PRO A 29 11.93 20.58 7.00
C PRO A 29 11.20 19.28 7.37
N HIS A 30 10.11 18.95 6.67
CA HIS A 30 9.32 17.75 6.93
C HIS A 30 9.72 16.55 6.07
N CYS A 31 10.08 16.78 4.81
CA CYS A 31 10.36 15.70 3.85
C CYS A 31 11.70 15.83 3.12
N PHE A 32 12.46 16.89 3.36
CA PHE A 32 13.82 17.12 2.83
C PHE A 32 13.93 17.14 1.30
N ASN A 33 12.82 17.43 0.60
CA ASN A 33 12.87 17.71 -0.83
C ASN A 33 13.13 19.21 -1.07
N GLU A 34 13.80 19.52 -2.16
CA GLU A 34 13.98 20.88 -2.65
C GLU A 34 12.61 21.52 -2.94
N LEU A 35 12.37 22.72 -2.40
CA LEU A 35 11.16 23.52 -2.59
C LEU A 35 11.22 24.41 -3.85
N ASN A 36 12.32 24.29 -4.61
CA ASN A 36 12.52 24.99 -5.86
C ASN A 36 11.54 24.51 -6.95
N ASP A 37 11.39 25.35 -7.99
CA ASP A 37 10.64 24.98 -9.19
C ASP A 37 11.19 23.70 -9.83
N TYR A 38 10.34 23.00 -10.58
CA TYR A 38 10.75 21.84 -11.37
C TYR A 38 12.06 22.10 -12.10
N ARG A 39 12.99 21.13 -12.04
CA ARG A 39 14.23 21.15 -12.82
C ARG A 39 13.91 21.01 -14.31
N SER A 40 13.56 22.11 -14.95
CA SER A 40 13.27 22.16 -16.38
C SER A 40 14.57 22.04 -17.18
N ILE A 41 14.64 21.05 -18.07
CA ILE A 41 15.75 20.87 -19.00
C ILE A 41 15.38 21.59 -20.30
N ASP A 42 16.05 22.70 -20.59
CA ASP A 42 15.91 23.41 -21.87
C ASP A 42 16.61 22.65 -23.00
N LEU A 43 15.86 21.78 -23.69
CA LEU A 43 16.33 21.09 -24.88
C LEU A 43 16.33 22.05 -26.08
N LYS A 44 17.51 22.61 -26.41
CA LYS A 44 17.71 23.39 -27.65
C LYS A 44 17.80 22.45 -28.86
N VAL A 45 16.65 22.10 -29.42
CA VAL A 45 16.57 21.35 -30.68
C VAL A 45 16.92 22.30 -31.83
N LYS A 46 18.03 22.03 -32.55
CA LYS A 46 18.33 22.76 -33.80
C LYS A 46 17.36 22.28 -34.88
N LEU A 47 16.42 23.14 -35.27
CA LEU A 47 15.53 22.93 -36.42
C LEU A 47 16.27 23.13 -37.75
N THR A 48 17.39 22.45 -37.94
CA THR A 48 17.84 22.10 -39.28
C THR A 48 16.86 21.05 -39.76
N GLY A 49 16.10 21.30 -40.84
CA GLY A 49 15.04 20.43 -41.39
C GLY A 49 15.42 18.98 -41.77
N GLN A 50 16.48 18.45 -41.17
CA GLN A 50 16.65 17.04 -40.90
C GLN A 50 15.49 16.57 -40.00
N PRO A 51 14.84 15.45 -40.34
CA PRO A 51 13.88 14.82 -39.43
C PRO A 51 14.58 14.56 -38.09
N LEU A 52 13.83 14.66 -36.99
CA LEU A 52 14.28 14.18 -35.68
C LEU A 52 14.66 12.71 -35.83
N ARG A 53 15.93 12.44 -36.12
CA ARG A 53 16.51 11.13 -35.90
C ARG A 53 16.59 11.03 -34.39
N PHE A 54 15.60 10.37 -33.78
CA PHE A 54 15.94 9.50 -32.68
C PHE A 54 17.16 8.74 -33.18
N GLN A 55 18.30 8.87 -32.50
CA GLN A 55 19.22 7.76 -32.58
C GLN A 55 18.39 6.60 -32.03
N GLU A 56 17.75 5.84 -32.92
CA GLU A 56 17.93 4.41 -32.88
C GLU A 56 19.45 4.28 -32.73
N GLN A 57 19.93 4.31 -31.49
CA GLN A 57 20.95 3.37 -31.14
C GLN A 57 20.39 2.09 -31.74
N GLU A 58 21.00 1.65 -32.84
CA GLU A 58 21.13 0.24 -33.08
C GLU A 58 21.67 -0.28 -31.75
N PHE A 59 20.75 -0.62 -30.84
CA PHE A 59 21.00 -1.62 -29.85
C PHE A 59 21.59 -2.74 -30.70
N PRO A 60 22.88 -3.09 -30.49
CA PRO A 60 23.49 -4.14 -31.28
C PRO A 60 22.49 -5.31 -31.25
N ASP A 61 22.18 -5.91 -32.40
CA ASP A 61 21.31 -7.08 -32.51
C ASP A 61 21.73 -8.08 -31.42
N ALA A 62 21.05 -7.96 -30.31
CA ALA A 62 21.15 -8.80 -29.17
C ALA A 62 19.70 -9.18 -29.01
N ASP A 63 19.46 -10.47 -29.09
CA ASP A 63 18.39 -11.13 -28.39
C ASP A 63 18.50 -10.84 -26.87
N GLU A 64 18.59 -9.56 -26.48
CA GLU A 64 18.45 -9.06 -25.13
C GLU A 64 16.97 -9.10 -24.86
N ASP A 65 16.60 -10.30 -24.46
CA ASP A 65 15.34 -10.68 -23.87
C ASP A 65 14.79 -9.55 -23.00
N LEU A 66 13.80 -8.83 -23.53
CA LEU A 66 13.02 -7.83 -22.79
C LEU A 66 12.30 -8.44 -21.58
N SER A 67 12.37 -9.77 -21.37
CA SER A 67 12.03 -10.41 -20.09
C SER A 67 12.90 -9.90 -18.93
N LEU A 68 14.16 -9.51 -19.17
CA LEU A 68 15.08 -9.02 -18.14
C LEU A 68 14.74 -7.61 -17.64
N ALA A 69 13.87 -6.88 -18.35
CA ALA A 69 13.33 -5.61 -17.85
C ALA A 69 12.22 -5.80 -16.81
N TRP A 70 11.74 -7.04 -16.66
CA TRP A 70 10.82 -7.52 -15.64
C TRP A 70 11.60 -8.45 -14.71
N ASP A 71 12.81 -8.06 -14.31
CA ASP A 71 13.60 -8.71 -13.25
C ASP A 71 12.81 -8.61 -11.95
N ASP A 72 11.90 -9.57 -11.82
CA ASP A 72 11.20 -10.01 -10.62
C ASP A 72 12.28 -10.60 -9.72
N SER A 73 13.09 -9.71 -9.13
CA SER A 73 14.33 -9.99 -8.40
C SER A 73 14.79 -11.45 -8.46
N ASP A 74 15.63 -11.80 -9.45
CA ASP A 74 16.22 -13.13 -9.65
C ASP A 74 17.11 -13.62 -8.47
N GLU A 75 16.98 -13.06 -7.26
CA GLU A 75 17.54 -13.68 -6.06
C GLU A 75 16.72 -14.93 -5.72
N PRO A 76 17.35 -16.12 -5.70
CA PRO A 76 16.64 -17.32 -5.29
C PRO A 76 16.08 -17.12 -3.89
N LEU A 77 14.76 -17.24 -3.75
CA LEU A 77 14.11 -17.25 -2.46
C LEU A 77 14.83 -18.26 -1.56
N ASP A 78 15.06 -17.88 -0.32
CA ASP A 78 15.55 -18.84 0.65
C ASP A 78 14.48 -19.92 0.91
N LYS A 79 14.86 -20.98 1.62
CA LYS A 79 13.93 -22.09 1.92
C LYS A 79 12.67 -21.62 2.67
N TYR A 80 12.73 -20.47 3.34
CA TYR A 80 11.58 -19.90 4.01
C TYR A 80 10.64 -19.25 2.99
N GLY A 81 11.15 -18.36 2.14
CA GLY A 81 10.41 -17.69 1.07
C GLY A 81 9.74 -18.68 0.12
N GLU A 82 10.45 -19.73 -0.31
CA GLU A 82 9.86 -20.80 -1.15
C GLU A 82 8.65 -21.45 -0.46
N LYS A 83 8.74 -21.72 0.84
CA LYS A 83 7.65 -22.35 1.59
C LYS A 83 6.48 -21.40 1.83
N VAL A 84 6.76 -20.14 2.10
CA VAL A 84 5.74 -19.09 2.21
C VAL A 84 4.96 -18.98 0.90
N GLN A 85 5.66 -18.95 -0.24
CA GLN A 85 5.02 -18.88 -1.55
C GLN A 85 4.14 -20.11 -1.81
N HIS A 86 4.67 -21.32 -1.58
CA HIS A 86 3.88 -22.54 -1.72
C HIS A 86 2.63 -22.59 -0.84
N ILE A 87 2.71 -22.16 0.42
CA ILE A 87 1.54 -22.12 1.31
C ILE A 87 0.53 -21.10 0.78
N THR A 88 1.00 -19.96 0.30
CA THR A 88 0.14 -18.90 -0.25
C THR A 88 -0.59 -19.37 -1.51
N ASP A 89 0.08 -20.11 -2.39
CA ASP A 89 -0.50 -20.67 -3.63
C ASP A 89 -1.58 -21.74 -3.35
N GLU A 90 -1.51 -22.44 -2.22
CA GLU A 90 -2.49 -23.43 -1.81
C GLU A 90 -3.75 -22.80 -1.18
N GLN A 91 -3.68 -21.55 -0.74
CA GLN A 91 -4.80 -20.86 -0.11
C GLN A 91 -5.82 -20.37 -1.15
N GLU A 92 -7.12 -20.52 -0.82
CA GLU A 92 -8.20 -19.93 -1.64
C GLU A 92 -8.21 -18.39 -1.54
N GLU A 93 -7.86 -17.86 -0.37
CA GLU A 93 -7.78 -16.42 -0.11
C GLU A 93 -6.44 -16.07 0.55
N ALA A 94 -5.73 -15.11 -0.05
CA ALA A 94 -4.46 -14.58 0.43
C ALA A 94 -4.57 -13.05 0.55
N PRO A 95 -5.13 -12.53 1.67
CA PRO A 95 -5.24 -11.09 1.88
C PRO A 95 -3.87 -10.46 2.12
N GLU A 96 -3.73 -9.16 1.83
CA GLU A 96 -2.50 -8.41 2.09
C GLU A 96 -2.42 -7.91 3.55
N CYS A 97 -1.21 -7.87 4.09
CA CYS A 97 -0.96 -7.34 5.42
C CYS A 97 -1.13 -5.83 5.45
N SER A 98 -1.94 -5.32 6.38
CA SER A 98 -2.16 -3.87 6.54
C SER A 98 -0.91 -3.07 6.96
N ASN A 99 0.18 -3.75 7.37
CA ASN A 99 1.41 -3.10 7.82
C ASN A 99 2.51 -3.06 6.75
N CYS A 100 2.66 -4.12 5.97
CA CYS A 100 3.76 -4.25 5.00
C CYS A 100 3.32 -4.71 3.61
N HIS A 101 2.01 -4.85 3.37
CA HIS A 101 1.40 -5.28 2.10
C HIS A 101 1.82 -6.66 1.57
N GLU A 102 2.45 -7.47 2.42
CA GLU A 102 2.79 -8.86 2.11
C GLU A 102 1.56 -9.76 2.16
N LEU A 103 1.51 -10.80 1.33
CA LEU A 103 0.44 -11.80 1.38
C LEU A 103 0.46 -12.56 2.72
N LEU A 104 -0.72 -12.66 3.34
CA LEU A 104 -0.89 -13.29 4.64
C LEU A 104 -1.13 -14.80 4.53
N LEU A 105 -0.59 -15.54 5.49
CA LEU A 105 -0.77 -16.99 5.60
C LEU A 105 -1.94 -17.33 6.52
N LEU A 106 -2.86 -18.17 6.07
CA LEU A 106 -3.97 -18.69 6.88
C LEU A 106 -3.43 -19.66 7.93
N ALA A 107 -3.45 -19.25 9.20
CA ALA A 107 -2.98 -20.05 10.32
C ALA A 107 -4.07 -20.97 10.89
N GLY A 108 -5.35 -20.63 10.70
CA GLY A 108 -6.48 -21.45 11.12
C GLY A 108 -7.74 -20.63 11.40
N ASN A 109 -8.69 -21.24 12.10
CA ASN A 109 -9.99 -20.64 12.42
C ASN A 109 -10.17 -20.53 13.94
N GLU A 110 -10.69 -19.39 14.38
CA GLU A 110 -11.04 -19.10 15.78
C GLU A 110 -12.56 -18.94 15.91
N ILE A 111 -13.17 -19.73 16.79
CA ILE A 111 -14.60 -19.65 17.07
C ILE A 111 -14.80 -18.82 18.34
N VAL A 112 -15.55 -17.73 18.22
CA VAL A 112 -15.86 -16.84 19.33
C VAL A 112 -17.22 -17.23 19.90
N ASN A 113 -17.24 -17.58 21.18
CA ASN A 113 -18.44 -18.00 21.88
C ASN A 113 -19.16 -16.81 22.54
N GLU A 114 -20.43 -17.00 22.90
CA GLU A 114 -21.26 -15.99 23.57
C GLU A 114 -20.68 -15.51 24.91
N THR A 115 -19.87 -16.32 25.58
CA THR A 115 -19.23 -15.97 26.85
C THR A 115 -18.06 -15.00 26.72
N SER A 116 -17.41 -14.95 25.55
CA SER A 116 -16.23 -14.12 25.29
C SER A 116 -16.52 -12.90 24.41
N PHE A 117 -17.77 -12.72 23.99
CA PHE A 117 -18.15 -11.63 23.08
C PHE A 117 -19.41 -10.92 23.55
N THR A 118 -19.31 -9.61 23.76
CA THR A 118 -20.46 -8.76 24.04
C THR A 118 -20.81 -7.96 22.79
N PRO A 119 -21.92 -8.27 22.10
CA PRO A 119 -22.31 -7.54 20.90
C PRO A 119 -22.70 -6.10 21.23
N THR A 120 -22.31 -5.17 20.36
CA THR A 120 -22.76 -3.78 20.43
C THR A 120 -24.03 -3.60 19.60
N ILE A 121 -24.99 -2.84 20.13
CA ILE A 121 -26.25 -2.51 19.46
C ILE A 121 -26.17 -1.04 18.99
N PRO A 122 -25.96 -0.78 17.69
CA PRO A 122 -25.98 0.57 17.17
C PRO A 122 -27.39 1.18 17.26
N LYS A 123 -27.47 2.47 17.60
CA LYS A 123 -28.77 3.18 17.70
C LYS A 123 -29.54 3.22 16.38
N THR A 124 -28.84 3.20 15.25
CA THR A 124 -29.42 3.22 13.90
C THR A 124 -30.09 1.90 13.54
N LEU A 125 -29.53 0.78 14.01
CA LEU A 125 -30.01 -0.57 13.67
C LEU A 125 -30.98 -1.13 14.72
N GLY A 126 -30.86 -0.73 15.99
CA GLY A 126 -31.71 -1.22 17.08
C GLY A 126 -31.48 -2.70 17.46
N SER A 127 -30.69 -3.43 16.67
CA SER A 127 -30.27 -4.81 16.91
C SER A 127 -28.75 -4.97 16.74
N ALA A 128 -28.20 -6.10 17.18
CA ALA A 128 -26.77 -6.42 17.00
C ALA A 128 -26.53 -6.95 15.58
N PHE A 129 -25.58 -6.35 14.86
CA PHE A 129 -25.22 -6.80 13.50
C PHE A 129 -24.36 -8.07 13.49
N LEU A 130 -23.60 -8.31 14.56
CA LEU A 130 -22.78 -9.51 14.76
C LEU A 130 -23.18 -10.18 16.08
N THR A 131 -23.51 -11.46 16.02
CA THR A 131 -23.97 -12.27 17.15
C THR A 131 -23.10 -13.52 17.26
N ALA A 132 -22.63 -13.85 18.46
CA ALA A 132 -21.96 -15.12 18.72
C ALA A 132 -22.97 -16.29 18.69
N PRO A 133 -22.52 -17.52 18.37
CA PRO A 133 -21.16 -17.86 17.93
C PRO A 133 -20.89 -17.44 16.48
N PHE A 134 -19.67 -16.97 16.21
CA PHE A 134 -19.17 -16.70 14.86
C PHE A 134 -17.71 -17.17 14.72
N THR A 135 -17.29 -17.40 13.48
CA THR A 135 -15.97 -17.88 13.13
C THR A 135 -15.14 -16.77 12.50
N MET A 136 -13.87 -16.67 12.89
CA MET A 136 -12.89 -15.80 12.27
C MET A 136 -11.74 -16.63 11.70
N ASN A 137 -11.29 -16.28 10.50
CA ASN A 137 -10.08 -16.77 9.90
C ASN A 137 -8.90 -15.98 10.50
N VAL A 138 -7.89 -16.67 11.02
CA VAL A 138 -6.70 -16.08 11.61
C VAL A 138 -5.55 -16.16 10.62
N TYR A 139 -5.00 -15.01 10.29
CA TYR A 139 -3.93 -14.85 9.32
C TYR A 139 -2.65 -14.32 9.98
N VAL A 140 -1.48 -14.75 9.49
CA VAL A 140 -0.16 -14.33 9.99
C VAL A 140 0.70 -13.86 8.84
N CYS A 141 1.30 -12.68 8.99
CA CYS A 141 2.22 -12.13 7.99
C CYS A 141 3.59 -12.84 8.07
N PRO A 142 4.13 -13.37 6.96
CA PRO A 142 5.46 -14.00 6.96
C PRO A 142 6.60 -12.99 7.11
N SER A 143 6.40 -11.74 6.66
CA SER A 143 7.46 -10.71 6.68
C SER A 143 7.53 -9.93 8.00
N CYS A 144 6.39 -9.53 8.58
CA CYS A 144 6.35 -8.73 9.82
C CYS A 144 5.72 -9.44 11.04
N PHE A 145 5.26 -10.68 10.89
CA PHE A 145 4.66 -11.51 11.96
C PHE A 145 3.43 -10.91 12.65
N LYS A 146 2.80 -9.90 12.02
CA LYS A 146 1.53 -9.36 12.47
C LYS A 146 0.43 -10.42 12.29
N VAL A 147 -0.45 -10.51 13.30
CA VAL A 147 -1.63 -11.37 13.27
C VAL A 147 -2.85 -10.53 12.95
N GLU A 148 -3.60 -10.94 11.95
CA GLU A 148 -4.86 -10.31 11.54
C GLU A 148 -6.00 -11.33 11.59
N LYS A 149 -7.20 -10.88 11.96
CA LYS A 149 -8.38 -11.74 12.08
C LYS A 149 -9.47 -11.20 11.18
N VAL A 150 -9.99 -12.05 10.30
CA VAL A 150 -11.02 -11.71 9.33
C VAL A 150 -12.25 -12.56 9.62
N LEU A 151 -13.45 -11.97 9.56
CA LEU A 151 -14.70 -12.71 9.77
C LEU A 151 -14.90 -13.74 8.64
N SER A 152 -15.36 -14.96 8.98
CA SER A 152 -15.64 -15.99 7.96
C SER A 152 -16.63 -15.51 6.91
N ASP A 153 -16.57 -16.05 5.69
CA ASP A 153 -17.48 -15.67 4.61
C ASP A 153 -18.96 -15.84 5.00
N THR A 154 -19.28 -16.96 5.66
CA THR A 154 -20.63 -17.27 6.11
C THR A 154 -21.12 -16.22 7.12
N ASP A 155 -20.30 -15.91 8.12
CA ASP A 155 -20.67 -14.94 9.16
C ASP A 155 -20.70 -13.50 8.62
N ARG A 156 -19.85 -13.18 7.64
CA ARG A 156 -19.86 -11.91 6.92
C ARG A 156 -21.17 -11.73 6.14
N LEU A 157 -21.66 -12.76 5.45
CA LEU A 157 -22.94 -12.72 4.75
C LEU A 157 -24.10 -12.52 5.73
N LEU A 158 -24.13 -13.27 6.85
CA LEU A 158 -25.15 -13.09 7.89
C LEU A 158 -25.13 -11.69 8.49
N MET A 159 -23.94 -11.12 8.70
CA MET A 159 -23.80 -9.74 9.16
C MET A 159 -24.41 -8.75 8.15
N VAL A 160 -24.09 -8.90 6.87
CA VAL A 160 -24.63 -8.04 5.81
C VAL A 160 -26.14 -8.17 5.69
N GLU A 161 -26.69 -9.38 5.77
CA GLU A 161 -28.13 -9.61 5.76
C GLU A 161 -28.84 -8.93 6.93
N ARG A 162 -28.31 -9.04 8.15
CA ARG A 162 -28.87 -8.37 9.35
C ARG A 162 -28.86 -6.85 9.22
N ILE A 163 -27.83 -6.28 8.58
CA ILE A 163 -27.76 -4.83 8.35
C ILE A 163 -28.77 -4.40 7.27
N LYS A 164 -29.02 -5.25 6.26
CA LYS A 164 -29.93 -4.95 5.13
C LYS A 164 -31.41 -5.21 5.43
N SER A 165 -31.73 -6.08 6.38
CA SER A 165 -33.10 -6.53 6.64
C SER A 165 -33.98 -5.51 7.38
N GLU A 166 -33.47 -4.30 7.62
CA GLU A 166 -34.18 -3.17 8.24
C GLU A 166 -34.49 -2.07 7.21
#